data_AF-A0A3D4EVR4-F1
#
_entry.id   AF-A0A3D4EVR4-F1
#
_cell.length_a   1.000
_cell.length_b   1.000
_cell.length_c   1.000
_cell.angle_alpha   90.00
_cell.angle_beta   90.00
_cell.angle_gamma   90.00
#
_symmetry.space_group_name_H-M   'P 1'
#
loop_
_entity.id
_entity.type
_entity.pdbx_description
1 polymer ?
#
loop_
_entity_poly.entity_id
_entity_poly.type
_entity_poly.pdbx_seq_one_letter_code
_entity_poly.pdbx_strand_id
1 'polypeptide(L)'
;CYALSDEGTIGEELFTIKEGSDGMAVDVKGNLYLTQGNVQVYDPEGKKIETIKVPQNPANVCFGGSDYKTLFITARTSLYSVKMVFPGAVSKRSVFKKSKK
;
A
#
# COMPACT_ATOMS: atom_id res chain seq x y z
N CYS A 1 -10.88 5.69 -4.04
CA CYS A 1 -9.70 6.10 -4.82
C CYS A 1 -10.14 7.06 -5.91
N TYR A 2 -9.41 8.15 -6.10
CA TYR A 2 -9.71 9.17 -7.09
C TYR A 2 -8.49 9.39 -7.98
N ALA A 3 -8.74 9.79 -9.22
CA ALA A 3 -7.66 10.30 -10.07
C ALA A 3 -7.07 11.57 -9.46
N LEU A 4 -5.76 11.78 -9.65
CA LEU A 4 -5.10 13.03 -9.33
C LEU A 4 -4.61 13.67 -10.64
N SER A 5 -4.84 14.97 -10.79
CA SER A 5 -4.26 15.75 -11.89
C SER A 5 -2.77 16.01 -11.65
N ASP A 6 -2.09 16.49 -12.68
CA ASP A 6 -0.69 16.93 -12.57
C ASP A 6 -0.54 18.13 -11.63
N GLU A 7 -1.61 18.92 -11.45
CA GLU A 7 -1.69 20.04 -10.51
C GLU A 7 -2.03 19.60 -9.07
N GLY A 8 -2.25 18.30 -8.84
CA GLY A 8 -2.56 17.74 -7.52
C GLY A 8 -4.01 17.94 -7.07
N THR A 9 -4.92 18.23 -7.99
CA THR A 9 -6.36 18.29 -7.71
C THR A 9 -7.02 16.91 -7.82
N ILE A 10 -8.06 16.68 -7.03
CA ILE A 10 -8.85 15.44 -7.05
C ILE A 10 -9.77 15.44 -8.27
N GLY A 11 -9.66 14.39 -9.08
CA GLY A 11 -10.46 14.15 -10.28
C GLY A 11 -11.60 13.16 -10.04
N GLU A 12 -11.91 12.36 -11.07
CA GLU A 12 -12.99 11.38 -11.03
C GLU A 12 -12.75 10.24 -10.03
N GLU A 13 -13.85 9.66 -9.52
CA GLU A 13 -13.79 8.47 -8.70
C GLU A 13 -13.37 7.26 -9.55
N LEU A 14 -12.30 6.58 -9.13
CA LEU A 14 -11.83 5.35 -9.77
C LEU A 14 -12.60 4.14 -9.24
N PHE A 15 -12.60 3.97 -7.91
CA PHE A 15 -13.30 2.90 -7.22
C PHE A 15 -13.41 3.19 -5.72
N THR A 16 -14.34 2.52 -5.05
CA THR A 16 -14.52 2.57 -3.60
C THR A 16 -14.50 1.16 -2.99
N ILE A 17 -13.70 0.99 -1.94
CA ILE A 17 -13.66 -0.22 -1.12
C ILE A 17 -14.43 0.07 0.17
N LYS A 18 -15.52 -0.67 0.41
CA LYS A 18 -16.48 -0.36 1.48
C LYS A 18 -16.00 -0.75 2.87
N GLU A 19 -15.12 -1.73 2.94
CA GLU A 19 -14.64 -2.28 4.20
C GLU A 19 -13.86 -1.21 4.98
N GLY A 20 -13.08 -0.36 4.29
CA GLY A 20 -12.18 0.61 4.91
C GLY A 20 -10.76 0.07 5.06
N SER A 21 -9.91 0.79 5.79
CA SER A 21 -8.55 0.35 6.13
C SER A 21 -8.00 1.20 7.26
N ASP A 22 -7.06 0.65 8.03
CA ASP A 22 -6.17 1.43 8.90
C ASP A 22 -4.95 1.93 8.10
N GLY A 23 -3.94 1.07 7.92
CA GLY A 23 -2.79 1.32 7.05
C GLY A 23 -2.94 0.76 5.63
N MET A 24 -2.07 1.19 4.73
CA MET A 24 -2.03 0.72 3.35
C MET A 24 -0.65 0.79 2.72
N ALA A 25 -0.40 -0.06 1.73
CA ALA A 25 0.79 0.01 0.86
C ALA A 25 0.43 -0.39 -0.58
N VAL A 26 1.30 -0.07 -1.53
CA VAL A 26 1.13 -0.40 -2.95
C VAL A 26 2.39 -1.08 -3.50
N ASP A 27 2.22 -2.08 -4.36
CA ASP A 27 3.33 -2.72 -5.08
C ASP A 27 3.55 -2.14 -6.50
N VAL A 28 4.62 -2.56 -7.17
CA VAL A 28 4.94 -2.07 -8.53
C VAL A 28 3.94 -2.48 -9.61
N LYS A 29 2.99 -3.38 -9.32
CA LYS A 29 1.88 -3.73 -10.21
C LYS A 29 0.65 -2.85 -9.96
N GLY A 30 0.70 -1.98 -8.95
CA GLY A 30 -0.42 -1.13 -8.54
C GLY A 30 -1.39 -1.85 -7.61
N ASN A 31 -1.05 -3.05 -7.11
CA ASN A 31 -1.92 -3.73 -6.16
C ASN A 31 -1.90 -3.00 -4.82
N LEU A 32 -3.07 -2.80 -4.24
CA LEU A 32 -3.30 -2.10 -2.98
C LEU A 32 -3.47 -3.10 -1.83
N TYR A 33 -2.63 -2.98 -0.81
CA TYR A 33 -2.63 -3.80 0.40
C TYR A 33 -3.28 -3.01 1.52
N LEU A 34 -4.42 -3.47 2.03
CA LEU A 34 -5.22 -2.81 3.07
C LEU A 34 -5.25 -3.63 4.35
N THR A 35 -5.14 -2.99 5.51
CA THR A 35 -5.18 -3.67 6.81
C THR A 35 -6.56 -3.55 7.46
N GLN A 36 -7.33 -4.63 7.40
CA GLN A 36 -8.61 -4.74 8.08
C GLN A 36 -8.96 -6.20 8.40
N GLY A 37 -8.77 -6.59 9.66
CA GLY A 37 -8.90 -7.97 10.14
C GLY A 37 -7.75 -8.85 9.68
N ASN A 38 -7.43 -8.79 8.38
CA ASN A 38 -6.28 -9.38 7.72
C ASN A 38 -5.67 -8.34 6.76
N VAL A 39 -4.63 -8.71 6.01
CA VAL A 39 -4.18 -7.88 4.87
C VAL A 39 -4.97 -8.31 3.63
N GLN A 40 -5.83 -7.43 3.14
CA GLN A 40 -6.62 -7.61 1.93
C GLN A 40 -5.86 -6.99 0.75
N VAL A 41 -5.75 -7.70 -0.38
CA VAL A 41 -5.06 -7.20 -1.57
C VAL A 41 -6.07 -6.97 -2.67
N TYR A 42 -6.03 -5.78 -3.25
CA TYR A 42 -6.88 -5.37 -4.37
C TYR A 42 -6.01 -5.05 -5.58
N ASP A 43 -6.49 -5.36 -6.78
CA ASP A 43 -5.87 -4.94 -8.03
C ASP A 43 -6.08 -3.43 -8.30
N PRO A 44 -5.42 -2.84 -9.32
CA PRO A 44 -5.57 -1.42 -9.66
C PRO A 44 -7.00 -1.00 -10.02
N GLU A 45 -7.86 -1.94 -10.39
CA GLU A 45 -9.27 -1.72 -10.69
C GLU A 45 -10.18 -1.80 -9.44
N GLY A 46 -9.58 -2.02 -8.26
CA GLY A 46 -10.30 -2.06 -6.98
C GLY A 46 -10.99 -3.39 -6.71
N LYS A 47 -10.67 -4.46 -7.43
CA LYS A 47 -11.18 -5.81 -7.19
C LYS A 47 -10.26 -6.55 -6.23
N LYS A 48 -10.84 -7.19 -5.22
CA LYS A 48 -10.08 -8.02 -4.28
C LYS A 48 -9.54 -9.27 -4.97
N ILE A 49 -8.22 -9.50 -4.85
CA ILE A 49 -7.50 -10.61 -5.49
C ILE A 49 -6.88 -11.59 -4.51
N GLU A 50 -6.61 -11.20 -3.26
CA GLU A 50 -5.95 -12.04 -2.26
C GLU A 50 -6.34 -11.62 -0.83
N THR A 51 -6.26 -12.55 0.12
CA THR A 51 -6.29 -12.26 1.56
C THR A 51 -5.10 -12.94 2.25
N ILE A 52 -4.14 -12.15 2.74
CA ILE A 52 -3.02 -12.66 3.54
C ILE A 52 -3.47 -12.75 5.00
N LYS A 53 -3.68 -13.99 5.47
CA LYS A 53 -4.10 -14.24 6.84
C LYS A 53 -3.00 -13.87 7.82
N VAL A 54 -3.37 -13.13 8.87
CA VAL A 54 -2.47 -12.75 9.97
C VAL A 54 -3.06 -13.16 11.32
N PRO A 55 -2.24 -13.59 12.29
CA PRO A 55 -2.75 -14.09 13.57
C PRO A 55 -3.46 -13.03 14.44
N GLN A 56 -3.19 -11.74 14.20
CA GLN A 56 -3.76 -10.61 14.93
C GLN A 56 -4.21 -9.55 13.93
N ASN A 57 -5.24 -8.77 14.29
CA ASN A 57 -5.78 -7.72 13.42
C ASN A 57 -4.69 -6.65 13.14
N PRO A 58 -4.27 -6.47 11.86
CA PRO A 58 -3.17 -5.57 11.51
C PRO A 58 -3.59 -4.11 11.56
N ALA A 59 -2.65 -3.24 11.93
CA ALA A 59 -2.82 -1.80 11.93
C ALA A 59 -2.10 -1.13 10.75
N ASN A 60 -0.95 -1.66 10.31
CA ASN A 60 -0.24 -1.10 9.17
C ASN A 60 0.61 -2.13 8.43
N VAL A 61 1.01 -1.79 7.21
CA VAL A 61 1.90 -2.57 6.35
C VAL A 61 2.90 -1.68 5.62
N CYS A 62 4.10 -2.20 5.37
CA CYS A 62 5.04 -1.56 4.45
C CYS A 62 5.92 -2.59 3.75
N PHE A 63 6.34 -2.27 2.52
CA PHE A 63 7.35 -3.03 1.83
C PHE A 63 8.74 -2.58 2.25
N GLY A 64 9.64 -3.53 2.49
CA GLY A 64 11.02 -3.30 2.85
C GLY A 64 11.94 -4.47 2.49
N GLY A 65 13.11 -4.49 3.12
CA GLY A 65 14.24 -5.30 2.65
C GLY A 65 14.99 -4.60 1.52
N SER A 66 16.19 -5.07 1.20
CA SER A 66 17.04 -4.49 0.15
C SER A 66 16.43 -4.54 -1.25
N ASP A 67 15.52 -5.50 -1.47
CA ASP A 67 14.81 -5.70 -2.73
C ASP A 67 13.34 -5.24 -2.70
N TYR A 68 12.89 -4.64 -1.58
CA TYR A 68 11.49 -4.26 -1.34
C TYR A 68 10.48 -5.39 -1.50
N LYS A 69 10.90 -6.66 -1.44
CA LYS A 69 10.01 -7.84 -1.58
C LYS A 69 9.61 -8.46 -0.24
N THR A 70 9.82 -7.78 0.87
CA THR A 70 9.31 -8.22 2.17
C THR A 70 8.21 -7.27 2.61
N LEU A 71 6.99 -7.79 2.79
CA LEU A 71 5.89 -7.03 3.38
C LEU A 71 5.96 -7.21 4.90
N PHE A 72 6.28 -6.13 5.61
CA PHE A 72 6.21 -6.06 7.06
C PHE A 72 4.80 -5.66 7.49
N ILE A 73 4.31 -6.28 8.56
CA ILE A 73 2.94 -6.11 9.04
C ILE A 73 2.97 -5.88 10.54
N THR A 74 2.52 -4.70 10.99
CA THR A 74 2.31 -4.44 12.43
C THR A 74 0.90 -4.86 12.80
N ALA A 75 0.77 -5.67 13.84
CA ALA A 75 -0.52 -6.21 14.25
C ALA A 75 -0.55 -6.34 15.77
N ARG A 76 -1.35 -5.49 16.42
CA ARG A 76 -1.53 -5.42 17.89
C ARG A 76 -0.20 -5.48 18.65
N THR A 77 0.20 -6.65 19.13
CA THR A 77 1.39 -6.84 19.98
C THR A 77 2.58 -7.43 19.23
N SER A 78 2.46 -7.65 17.92
CA SER A 78 3.42 -8.40 17.12
C SER A 78 3.78 -7.69 15.81
N LEU A 79 4.96 -8.03 15.29
CA LEU A 79 5.41 -7.71 13.94
C LEU A 79 5.54 -9.02 13.15
N TYR A 80 4.88 -9.08 12.00
CA TYR A 80 4.97 -10.20 11.06
C TYR A 80 5.68 -9.75 9.78
N SER A 81 6.14 -10.72 9.00
CA SER A 81 6.64 -10.46 7.65
C SER A 81 6.32 -11.62 6.71
N VAL A 82 6.13 -11.30 5.44
CA VAL A 82 5.93 -12.27 4.36
C VAL A 82 6.70 -11.85 3.11
N LYS A 83 7.29 -12.84 2.42
CA LYS A 83 7.99 -12.59 1.16
C LYS A 83 6.97 -12.48 0.03
N MET A 84 7.09 -11.43 -0.77
CA MET A 84 6.19 -11.11 -1.86
C MET A 84 6.84 -11.38 -3.22
N VAL A 85 6.01 -11.69 -4.21
CA VAL A 85 6.45 -11.90 -5.60
C VAL A 85 6.91 -10.58 -6.22
N PHE A 86 6.09 -9.54 -6.06
CA PHE A 86 6.34 -8.20 -6.55
C PHE A 86 6.91 -7.30 -5.44
N PRO A 87 7.88 -6.43 -5.77
CA PRO A 87 8.39 -5.45 -4.81
C PRO A 87 7.39 -4.32 -4.58
N GLY A 88 7.50 -3.65 -3.44
CA GLY A 88 6.77 -2.43 -3.14
C GLY A 88 7.05 -1.29 -4.12
N ALA A 89 6.07 -0.42 -4.34
CA ALA A 89 6.27 0.80 -5.10
C ALA A 89 7.19 1.75 -4.31
N VAL A 90 8.28 2.17 -4.94
CA VAL A 90 9.21 3.14 -4.35
C VAL A 90 8.89 4.52 -4.90
N SER A 91 8.52 5.45 -4.02
CA SER A 91 8.34 6.85 -4.40
C SER A 91 9.62 7.38 -5.05
N LYS A 92 9.48 7.96 -6.25
CA LYS A 92 10.54 8.80 -6.81
C LYS A 92 10.67 10.00 -5.86
N ARG A 93 11.70 9.99 -5.01
CA ARG A 93 12.06 11.19 -4.25
C ARG A 93 12.36 12.29 -5.26
N SER A 94 11.43 13.22 -5.45
CA SER A 94 11.74 14.53 -5.99
C SER A 94 12.68 15.19 -4.99
N VAL A 95 13.98 15.13 -5.27
CA VAL A 95 14.95 16.00 -4.58
C VAL A 95 14.48 17.42 -4.92
N PHE A 96 13.86 18.11 -3.95
CA PHE A 96 13.66 19.55 -4.05
C PHE A 96 15.05 20.16 -4.26
N LYS A 97 15.39 20.52 -5.50
CA LYS A 97 16.57 21.35 -5.77
C LYS A 97 16.30 22.65 -5.04
N LYS A 98 17.00 22.90 -3.93
CA LYS A 98 17.01 24.21 -3.28
C LYS A 98 17.27 25.25 -4.36
N SER A 99 16.31 26.16 -4.56
CA SER A 99 16.50 27.34 -5.39
C SER A 99 17.70 28.09 -4.82
N LYS A 100 18.74 28.30 -5.64
CA LYS A 100 19.83 29.21 -5.30
C LYS A 100 19.23 30.62 -5.29
N LYS A 101 19.13 31.21 -4.11
CA LYS A 101 19.16 32.66 -3.93
C LYS A 101 20.49 33.01 -3.29
#